data_AF-A0A2E6A3M4-F1
#
_entry.id   AF-A0A2E6A3M4-F1
#
_cell.length_a   1.000
_cell.length_b   1.000
_cell.length_c   1.000
_cell.angle_alpha   90.00
_cell.angle_beta   90.00
_cell.angle_gamma   90.00
#
_symmetry.space_group_name_H-M   'P 1'
#
loop_
_entity.id
_entity.type
_entity.pdbx_description
1 polymer ?
#
loop_
_entity_poly.entity_id
_entity_poly.type
_entity_poly.pdbx_seq_one_letter_code
_entity_poly.pdbx_strand_id
1 'polypeptide(L)'
;MSAAEPAFVVETGDDPWPVTLRLAAHLREVADSTAAVSAGFPEDAHTIALCSDRDARSLTLSIERGRVALAETPPADASLELTISYTNPLDVSRHRVVRRSAGQLPLERLVQSLLLPLERPWTELAGAFWAMHRQAPHMPETLRVTAADGETSEFGNSAGATRLEITGPAAELAGLFRGRSLLTTALVRQTLCARGTWESINAMNAACQREGLGR
;
A
#
# COMPACT_ATOMS: atom_id res chain seq x y z
N MET A 1 -7.14 17.23 20.25
CA MET A 1 -5.81 16.95 19.68
C MET A 1 -5.84 17.44 18.26
N SER A 2 -5.06 18.48 17.91
CA SER A 2 -4.95 18.91 16.52
C SER A 2 -4.30 17.78 15.75
N ALA A 3 -4.91 17.32 14.65
CA ALA A 3 -4.20 16.44 13.72
C ALA A 3 -2.93 17.18 13.29
N ALA A 4 -1.78 16.52 13.35
CA ALA A 4 -0.56 17.08 12.79
C ALA A 4 -0.81 17.31 11.29
N GLU A 5 -0.39 18.45 10.75
CA GLU A 5 -0.45 18.66 9.30
C GLU A 5 0.47 17.64 8.62
N PRO A 6 0.03 17.03 7.50
CA PRO A 6 0.85 16.08 6.77
C PRO A 6 2.12 16.75 6.26
N ALA A 7 3.21 16.00 6.16
CA ALA A 7 4.50 16.52 5.69
C ALA A 7 4.45 17.01 4.22
N PHE A 8 3.51 16.47 3.42
CA PHE A 8 3.26 16.88 2.05
C PHE A 8 1.83 16.49 1.62
N VAL A 9 1.33 17.12 0.55
CA VAL A 9 0.01 16.83 -0.02
C VAL A 9 0.13 15.84 -1.17
N VAL A 10 -0.82 14.90 -1.27
CA VAL A 10 -0.87 13.88 -2.33
C VAL A 10 -2.09 14.07 -3.21
N GLU A 11 -1.86 14.31 -4.49
CA GLU A 11 -2.88 14.58 -5.50
C GLU A 11 -2.94 13.47 -6.56
N THR A 12 -4.14 13.19 -7.05
CA THR A 12 -4.41 12.24 -8.14
C THR A 12 -5.35 12.90 -9.14
N GLY A 13 -5.37 12.42 -10.39
CA GLY A 13 -6.40 12.81 -11.37
C GLY A 13 -7.82 12.36 -10.97
N ASP A 14 -8.80 12.71 -11.81
CA ASP A 14 -10.24 12.50 -11.52
C ASP A 14 -10.68 11.03 -11.53
N ASP A 15 -10.10 10.19 -12.39
CA ASP A 15 -10.39 8.75 -12.48
C ASP A 15 -9.09 7.92 -12.48
N PRO A 16 -8.41 7.84 -11.31
CA PRO A 16 -7.10 7.23 -11.23
C PRO A 16 -7.17 5.70 -11.37
N TRP A 17 -6.25 5.13 -12.14
CA TRP A 17 -6.00 3.70 -12.24
C TRP A 17 -5.76 3.09 -10.86
N PRO A 18 -6.05 1.78 -10.67
CA PRO A 18 -5.84 1.11 -9.39
C PRO A 18 -4.42 1.21 -8.84
N VAL A 19 -3.40 1.25 -9.71
CA VAL A 19 -1.99 1.45 -9.31
C VAL A 19 -1.74 2.87 -8.80
N THR A 20 -2.36 3.88 -9.40
CA THR A 20 -2.32 5.29 -8.98
C THR A 20 -2.94 5.44 -7.60
N LEU A 21 -4.09 4.81 -7.36
CA LEU A 21 -4.75 4.81 -6.04
C LEU A 21 -3.89 4.14 -4.96
N ARG A 22 -3.28 2.98 -5.27
CA ARG A 22 -2.36 2.27 -4.36
C ARG A 22 -1.16 3.13 -3.97
N LEU A 23 -0.52 3.77 -4.95
CA LEU A 23 0.59 4.68 -4.72
C LEU A 23 0.16 5.90 -3.92
N ALA A 24 -0.99 6.51 -4.24
CA ALA A 24 -1.51 7.65 -3.51
C ALA A 24 -1.82 7.32 -2.04
N ALA A 25 -2.47 6.18 -1.78
CA ALA A 25 -2.76 5.71 -0.42
C ALA A 25 -1.47 5.52 0.38
N HIS A 26 -0.46 4.89 -0.22
CA HIS A 26 0.85 4.74 0.42
C HIS A 26 1.53 6.08 0.68
N LEU A 27 1.56 6.98 -0.30
CA LEU A 27 2.18 8.30 -0.16
C LEU A 27 1.49 9.16 0.92
N ARG A 28 0.17 9.02 1.09
CA ARG A 28 -0.56 9.68 2.19
C ARG A 28 -0.14 9.13 3.55
N GLU A 29 -0.02 7.80 3.67
CA GLU A 29 0.51 7.17 4.89
C GLU A 29 1.94 7.64 5.20
N VAL A 30 2.77 7.80 4.16
CA VAL A 30 4.12 8.36 4.23
C VAL A 30 4.09 9.83 4.67
N ALA A 31 3.17 10.64 4.15
CA ALA A 31 3.01 12.04 4.54
C ALA A 31 2.57 12.21 6.00
N ASP A 32 1.74 11.30 6.51
CA ASP A 32 1.26 11.29 7.90
C ASP A 32 2.29 10.70 8.87
N SER A 33 3.32 10.02 8.36
CA SER A 33 4.37 9.42 9.17
C SER A 33 5.51 10.41 9.43
N THR A 34 5.86 10.59 10.71
CA THR A 34 7.00 11.43 11.14
C THR A 34 8.36 10.91 10.66
N ALA A 35 8.43 9.71 10.08
CA ALA A 35 9.67 9.05 9.68
C ALA A 35 10.15 9.39 8.25
N ALA A 36 9.28 9.95 7.40
CA ALA A 36 9.40 9.71 5.97
C ALA A 36 10.35 10.60 5.16
N VAL A 37 10.59 11.86 5.55
CA VAL A 37 11.22 12.80 4.61
C VAL A 37 12.44 13.50 5.21
N SER A 38 13.43 12.68 5.57
CA SER A 38 14.74 13.18 6.00
C SER A 38 15.56 13.82 4.87
N ALA A 39 15.23 13.55 3.60
CA ALA A 39 15.93 14.07 2.43
C ALA A 39 15.55 15.52 2.04
N GLY A 40 14.43 16.03 2.58
CA GLY A 40 13.86 17.32 2.17
C GLY A 40 13.17 17.26 0.79
N PHE A 41 12.13 18.08 0.61
CA PHE A 41 11.50 18.25 -0.71
C PHE A 41 12.30 19.24 -1.55
N PRO A 42 12.43 19.01 -2.87
CA PRO A 42 13.02 19.99 -3.77
C PRO A 42 12.13 21.24 -3.86
N GLU A 43 12.79 22.41 -3.98
CA GLU A 43 12.13 23.69 -4.25
C GLU A 43 11.64 23.78 -5.70
N ASP A 44 12.42 23.21 -6.63
CA ASP A 44 12.11 23.16 -8.05
C ASP A 44 11.17 21.98 -8.36
N ALA A 45 10.36 22.15 -9.40
CA ALA A 45 9.46 21.11 -9.89
C ALA A 45 10.26 20.00 -10.61
N HIS A 46 10.04 18.76 -10.18
CA HIS A 46 10.62 17.57 -10.81
C HIS A 46 9.55 16.58 -11.23
N THR A 47 9.67 16.04 -12.43
CA THR A 47 8.83 14.95 -12.93
C THR A 47 9.61 13.65 -13.00
N ILE A 48 9.02 12.59 -12.46
CA ILE A 48 9.57 11.25 -12.44
C ILE A 48 8.65 10.32 -13.22
N ALA A 49 9.21 9.61 -14.19
CA ALA A 49 8.50 8.59 -14.94
C ALA A 49 8.60 7.24 -14.21
N LEU A 50 7.47 6.68 -13.84
CA LEU A 50 7.34 5.34 -13.27
C LEU A 50 6.83 4.40 -14.37
N CYS A 51 7.74 3.74 -15.08
CA CYS A 51 7.46 2.84 -16.20
C CYS A 51 7.12 1.43 -15.70
N SER A 52 6.12 0.79 -16.28
CA SER A 52 5.78 -0.60 -15.99
C SER A 52 6.89 -1.56 -16.44
N ASP A 53 7.17 -2.58 -15.63
CA ASP A 53 8.13 -3.65 -15.96
C ASP A 53 7.59 -4.69 -16.96
N ARG A 54 6.31 -4.61 -17.32
CA ARG A 54 5.61 -5.64 -18.12
C ARG A 54 4.90 -5.12 -19.37
N ASP A 55 4.57 -3.84 -19.40
CA ASP A 55 3.76 -3.25 -20.46
C ASP A 55 4.19 -1.80 -20.72
N ALA A 56 3.60 -1.17 -21.75
CA ALA A 56 3.96 0.19 -22.16
C ALA A 56 3.34 1.29 -21.27
N ARG A 57 2.75 0.96 -20.12
CA ARG A 57 2.15 1.96 -19.23
C ARG A 57 3.22 2.71 -18.43
N SER A 58 2.93 3.98 -18.17
CA SER A 58 3.75 4.88 -17.38
C SER A 58 2.87 5.77 -16.51
N LEU A 59 3.38 6.15 -15.35
CA LEU A 59 2.81 7.15 -14.46
C LEU A 59 3.85 8.26 -14.29
N THR A 60 3.41 9.51 -14.27
CA THR A 60 4.22 10.62 -13.81
C THR A 60 3.98 10.85 -12.33
N LEU A 61 5.05 10.88 -11.56
CA LEU A 61 5.08 11.40 -10.21
C LEU A 61 5.75 12.78 -10.28
N SER A 62 5.01 13.83 -9.97
CA SER A 62 5.52 15.20 -9.92
C SER A 62 5.76 15.60 -8.47
N ILE A 63 6.93 16.17 -8.18
CA ILE A 63 7.32 16.65 -6.85
C ILE A 63 7.62 18.14 -6.95
N GLU A 64 6.92 18.95 -6.15
CA GLU A 64 7.18 20.39 -6.02
C GLU A 64 6.70 20.88 -4.65
N ARG A 65 7.55 21.61 -3.89
CA ARG A 65 7.15 22.40 -2.70
C ARG A 65 6.21 21.68 -1.72
N GLY A 66 6.57 20.45 -1.33
CA GLY A 66 5.76 19.65 -0.41
C GLY A 66 4.45 19.13 -1.02
N ARG A 67 4.40 18.95 -2.34
CA ARG A 67 3.30 18.30 -3.07
C ARG A 67 3.84 17.17 -3.91
N VAL A 68 3.06 16.08 -3.95
CA VAL A 68 3.29 14.92 -4.80
C VAL A 68 2.03 14.66 -5.61
N ALA A 69 2.11 14.85 -6.93
CA ALA A 69 1.00 14.62 -7.84
C ALA A 69 1.26 13.39 -8.71
N LEU A 70 0.26 12.51 -8.84
CA LEU A 70 0.30 11.34 -9.71
C LEU A 70 -0.60 11.54 -10.92
N ALA A 71 -0.04 11.33 -12.11
CA ALA A 71 -0.75 11.44 -13.39
C ALA A 71 -0.45 10.27 -14.33
N GLU A 72 -1.43 9.86 -15.14
CA GLU A 72 -1.33 8.73 -16.08
C GLU A 72 -0.88 9.16 -17.47
N THR A 73 0.04 10.11 -17.52
CA THR A 73 0.63 10.61 -18.76
C THR A 73 2.13 10.66 -18.57
N PRO A 74 2.94 10.01 -19.44
CA PRO A 74 4.39 10.08 -19.33
C PRO A 74 4.88 11.52 -19.49
N PRO A 75 5.90 11.95 -18.74
CA PRO A 75 6.45 13.28 -18.88
C PRO A 75 7.36 13.32 -20.12
N ALA A 76 7.31 14.42 -20.88
CA ALA A 76 8.18 14.59 -22.06
C ALA A 76 9.67 14.62 -21.68
N ASP A 77 10.00 15.19 -20.50
CA ASP A 77 11.36 15.27 -20.00
C ASP A 77 11.44 14.91 -18.50
N ALA A 78 11.48 13.62 -18.20
CA ALA A 78 11.62 13.13 -16.83
C ALA A 78 13.03 13.44 -16.26
N SER A 79 13.08 14.04 -15.07
CA SER A 79 14.31 14.18 -14.27
C SER A 79 14.87 12.82 -13.83
N LEU A 80 13.98 11.85 -13.65
CA LEU A 80 14.27 10.48 -13.26
C LEU A 80 13.27 9.53 -13.96
N GLU A 81 13.75 8.39 -14.41
CA GLU A 81 12.92 7.30 -14.95
C GLU A 81 13.21 6.01 -14.19
N LEU A 82 12.16 5.40 -13.65
CA LEU A 82 12.18 4.18 -12.85
C LEU A 82 11.29 3.13 -13.50
N THR A 83 11.80 1.94 -13.71
CA THR A 83 10.95 0.76 -13.96
C THR A 83 10.43 0.22 -12.63
N ILE A 84 9.12 -0.01 -12.51
CA ILE A 84 8.45 -0.55 -11.32
C ILE A 84 7.45 -1.66 -11.68
N SER A 85 7.11 -2.52 -10.72
CA SER A 85 6.06 -3.54 -10.89
C SER A 85 4.67 -2.95 -10.64
N TYR A 86 3.84 -2.78 -11.67
CA TYR A 86 2.50 -2.22 -11.48
C TYR A 86 1.57 -3.17 -10.69
N THR A 87 1.88 -4.46 -10.71
CA THR A 87 1.16 -5.46 -9.90
C THR A 87 1.47 -5.35 -8.40
N ASN A 88 2.65 -4.84 -8.06
CA ASN A 88 3.08 -4.59 -6.69
C ASN A 88 4.02 -3.37 -6.67
N PRO A 89 3.48 -2.14 -6.74
CA PRO A 89 4.28 -0.94 -6.96
C PRO A 89 5.21 -0.62 -5.79
N LEU A 90 4.93 -1.16 -4.61
CA LEU A 90 5.72 -0.97 -3.39
C LEU A 90 6.79 -2.05 -3.20
N ASP A 91 6.94 -2.99 -4.15
CA ASP A 91 8.07 -3.91 -4.18
C ASP A 91 9.31 -3.21 -4.73
N VAL A 92 9.93 -2.41 -3.87
CA VAL A 92 11.12 -1.60 -4.21
C VAL A 92 12.30 -2.46 -4.67
N SER A 93 12.35 -3.74 -4.32
CA SER A 93 13.40 -4.67 -4.78
C SER A 93 13.38 -4.88 -6.31
N ARG A 94 12.23 -4.61 -6.94
CA ARG A 94 12.03 -4.72 -8.39
C ARG A 94 12.20 -3.39 -9.11
N HIS A 95 12.43 -2.30 -8.38
CA HIS A 95 12.63 -0.97 -8.96
C HIS A 95 14.00 -0.89 -9.64
N ARG A 96 14.05 -0.26 -10.80
CA ARG A 96 15.30 -0.05 -11.56
C ARG A 96 15.35 1.35 -12.12
N VAL A 97 16.44 2.07 -11.86
CA VAL A 97 16.68 3.38 -12.50
C VAL A 97 17.07 3.13 -13.97
N VAL A 98 16.24 3.62 -14.88
CA VAL A 98 16.49 3.55 -16.33
C VAL A 98 17.29 4.77 -16.79
N ARG A 99 16.87 5.95 -16.33
CA ARG A 99 17.47 7.23 -16.69
C ARG A 99 17.48 8.15 -15.50
N ARG A 100 18.54 8.93 -15.36
CA ARG A 100 18.67 9.96 -14.32
C ARG A 100 19.42 11.15 -14.89
N SER A 101 18.83 12.34 -14.81
CA SER A 101 19.51 13.57 -15.22
C SER A 101 20.69 13.89 -14.30
N ALA A 102 21.68 14.64 -14.80
CA ALA A 102 22.86 15.00 -14.02
C ALA A 102 22.46 15.74 -12.73
N GLY A 103 23.10 15.40 -11.61
CA GLY A 103 22.83 16.00 -10.31
C GLY A 103 21.58 15.46 -9.57
N GLN A 104 20.79 14.57 -10.17
CA GLN A 104 19.50 14.09 -9.60
C GLN A 104 19.63 12.88 -8.65
N LEU A 105 20.81 12.65 -8.06
CA LEU A 105 20.97 11.61 -7.03
C LEU A 105 20.14 11.88 -5.76
N PRO A 106 20.01 13.13 -5.26
CA PRO A 106 19.11 13.42 -4.14
C PRO A 106 17.64 13.13 -4.46
N LEU A 107 17.19 13.47 -5.68
CA LEU A 107 15.83 13.18 -6.13
C LEU A 107 15.56 11.67 -6.19
N GLU A 108 16.51 10.88 -6.70
CA GLU A 108 16.41 9.42 -6.69
C GLU A 108 16.24 8.87 -5.27
N ARG A 109 17.04 9.34 -4.31
CA ARG A 109 16.93 8.91 -2.90
C ARG A 109 15.60 9.31 -2.27
N LEU A 110 15.10 10.50 -2.57
CA LEU A 110 13.78 10.95 -2.13
C LEU A 110 12.68 10.04 -2.69
N VAL A 111 12.72 9.73 -3.99
CA VAL A 111 11.71 8.85 -4.60
C VAL A 111 11.80 7.43 -4.01
N GLN A 112 13.00 6.92 -3.79
CA GLN A 112 13.19 5.63 -3.12
C GLN A 112 12.64 5.64 -1.68
N SER A 113 12.84 6.72 -0.92
CA SER A 113 12.28 6.82 0.44
C SER A 113 10.76 6.96 0.44
N LEU A 114 10.20 7.70 -0.52
CA LEU A 114 8.74 7.87 -0.68
C LEU A 114 8.03 6.57 -1.09
N LEU A 115 8.70 5.68 -1.83
CA LEU A 115 8.13 4.41 -2.27
C LEU A 115 8.45 3.23 -1.34
N LEU A 116 9.25 3.46 -0.29
CA LEU A 116 9.62 2.44 0.66
C LEU A 116 8.41 2.07 1.54
N PRO A 117 8.00 0.79 1.58
CA PRO A 117 6.93 0.34 2.46
C PRO A 117 7.15 0.77 3.92
N LEU A 118 6.14 1.41 4.53
CA LEU A 118 6.14 1.61 5.98
C LEU A 118 5.89 0.28 6.68
N GLU A 119 6.83 -0.14 7.52
CA GLU A 119 6.65 -1.32 8.35
C GLU A 119 5.81 -0.98 9.58
N ARG A 120 4.76 -1.76 9.82
CA ARG A 120 3.96 -1.72 11.04
C ARG A 120 3.69 -3.15 11.50
N PRO A 121 3.56 -3.39 12.82
CA PRO A 121 3.17 -4.70 13.33
C PRO A 121 1.87 -5.16 12.68
N TRP A 122 1.82 -6.44 12.27
CA TRP A 122 0.63 -6.99 11.62
C TRP A 122 -0.61 -6.93 12.53
N THR A 123 -0.42 -6.98 13.85
CA THR A 123 -1.50 -6.89 14.86
C THR A 123 -2.17 -5.51 14.86
N GLU A 124 -1.37 -4.45 14.76
CA GLU A 124 -1.88 -3.07 14.64
C GLU A 124 -2.67 -2.88 13.34
N LEU A 125 -2.14 -3.39 12.23
CA LEU A 125 -2.79 -3.35 10.93
C LEU A 125 -4.11 -4.14 10.93
N ALA A 126 -4.10 -5.33 11.53
CA ALA A 126 -5.30 -6.16 11.67
C ALA A 126 -6.38 -5.46 12.50
N GLY A 127 -6.00 -4.77 13.59
CA GLY A 127 -6.90 -4.00 14.41
C GLY A 127 -7.55 -2.84 13.67
N ALA A 128 -6.75 -2.05 12.94
CA ALA A 128 -7.24 -0.94 12.12
C ALA A 128 -8.18 -1.43 11.00
N PHE A 129 -7.75 -2.47 10.28
CA PHE A 129 -8.54 -3.12 9.24
C PHE A 129 -9.88 -3.62 9.77
N TRP A 130 -9.88 -4.32 10.91
CA TRP A 130 -11.12 -4.82 11.50
C TRP A 130 -12.05 -3.68 11.92
N ALA A 131 -11.53 -2.65 12.57
CA ALA A 131 -12.33 -1.51 12.99
C ALA A 131 -13.07 -0.85 11.81
N MET A 132 -12.40 -0.77 10.65
CA MET A 132 -12.93 -0.17 9.43
C MET A 132 -13.94 -1.07 8.71
N HIS A 133 -13.66 -2.38 8.59
CA HIS A 133 -14.41 -3.26 7.69
C HIS A 133 -15.41 -4.19 8.38
N ARG A 134 -15.40 -4.32 9.72
CA ARG A 134 -16.26 -5.27 10.48
C ARG A 134 -17.77 -5.18 10.20
N GLN A 135 -18.27 -4.05 9.71
CA GLN A 135 -19.70 -3.86 9.40
C GLN A 135 -20.04 -4.15 7.93
N ALA A 136 -19.06 -4.50 7.10
CA ALA A 136 -19.30 -4.80 5.70
C ALA A 136 -20.15 -6.07 5.54
N PRO A 137 -20.99 -6.14 4.50
CA PRO A 137 -21.80 -7.33 4.23
C PRO A 137 -20.96 -8.60 4.17
N HIS A 138 -21.44 -9.66 4.82
CA HIS A 138 -20.82 -10.99 4.86
C HIS A 138 -19.46 -11.09 5.57
N MET A 139 -18.99 -10.01 6.22
CA MET A 139 -17.86 -10.13 7.12
C MET A 139 -18.19 -11.11 8.26
N PRO A 140 -17.22 -11.94 8.70
CA PRO A 140 -17.44 -12.84 9.82
C PRO A 140 -17.75 -12.05 11.09
N GLU A 141 -18.45 -12.66 12.05
CA GLU A 141 -18.68 -12.08 13.37
C GLU A 141 -17.43 -12.13 14.27
N THR A 142 -16.57 -13.12 14.01
CA THR A 142 -15.30 -13.32 14.72
C THR A 142 -14.17 -13.55 13.73
N LEU A 143 -13.07 -12.82 13.90
CA LEU A 143 -11.82 -13.03 13.16
C LEU A 143 -10.71 -13.39 14.14
N ARG A 144 -10.08 -14.55 13.96
CA ARG A 144 -8.86 -14.93 14.68
C ARG A 144 -7.71 -14.97 13.70
N VAL A 145 -6.61 -14.33 14.06
CA VAL A 145 -5.41 -14.28 13.24
C VAL A 145 -4.24 -14.76 14.09
N THR A 146 -3.46 -15.70 13.58
CA THR A 146 -2.31 -16.26 14.28
C THR A 146 -1.09 -16.22 13.37
N ALA A 147 -0.05 -15.51 13.79
CA ALA A 147 1.24 -15.53 13.12
C ALA A 147 1.96 -16.87 13.36
N ALA A 148 2.88 -17.23 12.45
CA ALA A 148 3.63 -18.49 12.51
C ALA A 148 4.52 -18.63 13.77
N ASP A 149 4.87 -17.52 14.40
CA ASP A 149 5.59 -17.45 15.67
C ASP A 149 4.69 -17.65 16.91
N GLY A 150 3.38 -17.77 16.71
CA GLY A 150 2.38 -17.99 17.75
C GLY A 150 1.67 -16.72 18.22
N GLU A 151 2.11 -15.53 17.81
CA GLU A 151 1.41 -14.28 18.14
C GLU A 151 -0.03 -14.34 17.58
N THR A 152 -1.03 -14.02 18.40
CA THR A 152 -2.44 -14.16 18.02
C THR A 152 -3.21 -12.89 18.37
N SER A 153 -4.11 -12.50 17.47
CA SER A 153 -5.11 -11.45 17.70
C SER A 153 -6.50 -11.98 17.37
N GLU A 154 -7.46 -11.70 18.26
CA GLU A 154 -8.87 -12.05 18.06
C GLU A 154 -9.71 -10.78 18.04
N PHE A 155 -10.63 -10.72 17.09
CA PHE A 155 -11.52 -9.59 16.86
C PHE A 155 -12.97 -10.04 16.77
N GLY A 156 -13.89 -9.17 17.21
CA GLY A 156 -15.32 -9.45 17.21
C GLY A 156 -15.78 -10.13 18.51
N ASN A 157 -16.98 -10.72 18.48
CA ASN A 157 -17.53 -11.42 19.62
C ASN A 157 -17.11 -12.90 19.57
N SER A 158 -16.42 -13.41 20.59
CA SER A 158 -15.97 -14.81 20.64
C SER A 158 -17.11 -15.84 20.63
N ALA A 159 -18.36 -15.41 20.90
CA ALA A 159 -19.57 -16.23 20.79
C ALA A 159 -20.25 -16.16 19.42
N GLY A 160 -19.62 -15.50 18.42
CA GLY A 160 -20.20 -15.30 17.10
C GLY A 160 -20.39 -16.59 16.32
N ALA A 161 -21.48 -16.66 15.54
CA ALA A 161 -21.85 -17.83 14.76
C ALA A 161 -20.95 -18.05 13.53
N THR A 162 -20.42 -16.96 12.96
CA THR A 162 -19.51 -17.00 11.81
C THR A 162 -18.10 -16.64 12.23
N ARG A 163 -17.17 -17.59 12.07
CA ARG A 163 -15.77 -17.43 12.46
C ARG A 163 -14.86 -17.66 11.26
N LEU A 164 -13.93 -16.72 11.07
CA LEU A 164 -12.80 -16.88 10.15
C LEU A 164 -11.50 -16.92 10.96
N GLU A 165 -10.69 -17.94 10.70
CA GLU A 165 -9.34 -18.06 11.24
C GLU A 165 -8.34 -17.93 10.11
N ILE A 166 -7.28 -17.15 10.30
CA ILE A 166 -6.21 -16.96 9.32
C ILE A 166 -4.87 -17.20 10.02
N THR A 167 -4.01 -18.00 9.39
CA THR A 167 -2.69 -18.33 9.92
C THR A 167 -1.61 -18.15 8.86
N GLY A 168 -0.45 -17.63 9.23
CA GLY A 168 0.72 -17.59 8.35
C GLY A 168 1.83 -16.67 8.84
N PRO A 169 2.84 -16.37 8.01
CA PRO A 169 3.94 -15.48 8.38
C PRO A 169 3.44 -14.06 8.69
N ALA A 170 4.05 -13.40 9.68
CA ALA A 170 3.70 -12.03 10.08
C ALA A 170 3.72 -11.04 8.91
N ALA A 171 4.71 -11.15 8.01
CA ALA A 171 4.81 -10.30 6.83
C ALA A 171 3.66 -10.49 5.83
N GLU A 172 3.19 -11.72 5.64
CA GLU A 172 2.06 -12.04 4.76
C GLU A 172 0.74 -11.54 5.37
N LEU A 173 0.58 -11.66 6.69
CA LEU A 173 -0.55 -11.10 7.43
C LEU A 173 -0.57 -9.57 7.34
N ALA A 174 0.58 -8.91 7.54
CA ALA A 174 0.69 -7.46 7.35
C ALA A 174 0.35 -7.04 5.91
N GLY A 175 0.79 -7.81 4.91
CA GLY A 175 0.45 -7.59 3.51
C GLY A 175 -1.05 -7.73 3.22
N LEU A 176 -1.71 -8.71 3.84
CA LEU A 176 -3.16 -8.92 3.75
C LEU A 176 -3.93 -7.71 4.31
N PHE A 177 -3.65 -7.31 5.55
CA PHE A 177 -4.37 -6.21 6.21
C PHE A 177 -4.04 -4.83 5.66
N ARG A 178 -3.01 -4.69 4.83
CA ARG A 178 -2.73 -3.48 4.03
C ARG A 178 -3.32 -3.53 2.62
N GLY A 179 -4.04 -4.60 2.27
CA GLY A 179 -4.59 -4.78 0.92
C GLY A 179 -3.54 -5.00 -0.18
N ARG A 180 -2.30 -5.36 0.18
CA ARG A 180 -1.24 -5.69 -0.78
C ARG A 180 -1.45 -7.06 -1.42
N SER A 181 -2.16 -7.95 -0.72
CA SER A 181 -2.58 -9.26 -1.21
C SER A 181 -4.06 -9.49 -0.91
N LEU A 182 -4.71 -10.31 -1.74
CA LEU A 182 -6.04 -10.83 -1.45
C LEU A 182 -5.90 -12.15 -0.69
N LEU A 183 -6.84 -12.44 0.22
CA LEU A 183 -6.83 -13.69 0.98
C LEU A 183 -6.81 -14.90 0.05
N THR A 184 -7.66 -14.92 -0.99
CA THR A 184 -7.66 -16.04 -1.95
C THR A 184 -6.36 -16.19 -2.72
N THR A 185 -5.68 -15.10 -3.06
CA THR A 185 -4.36 -15.17 -3.70
C THR A 185 -3.33 -15.77 -2.75
N ALA A 186 -3.33 -15.37 -1.49
CA ALA A 186 -2.44 -15.93 -0.47
C ALA A 186 -2.72 -17.43 -0.20
N LEU A 187 -3.99 -17.83 -0.18
CA LEU A 187 -4.40 -19.23 -0.05
C LEU A 187 -3.94 -20.07 -1.25
N VAL A 188 -4.15 -19.59 -2.47
CA VAL A 188 -3.71 -20.28 -3.70
C VAL A 188 -2.19 -20.42 -3.75
N ARG A 189 -1.46 -19.40 -3.30
CA ARG A 189 0.00 -19.44 -3.19
C ARG A 189 0.51 -20.22 -1.96
N GLN A 190 -0.39 -20.68 -1.10
CA GLN A 190 -0.08 -21.38 0.15
C GLN A 190 0.81 -20.56 1.10
N THR A 191 0.77 -19.22 1.01
CA THR A 191 1.49 -18.33 1.94
C THR A 191 0.70 -18.07 3.21
N LEU A 192 -0.63 -18.17 3.13
CA LEU A 192 -1.54 -18.13 4.27
C LEU A 192 -2.44 -19.37 4.24
N CYS A 193 -2.99 -19.72 5.41
CA CYS A 193 -4.04 -20.70 5.59
C CYS A 193 -5.28 -20.01 6.18
N ALA A 194 -6.48 -20.44 5.81
CA ALA A 194 -7.71 -19.93 6.41
C ALA A 194 -8.74 -21.03 6.66
N ARG A 195 -9.52 -20.87 7.73
CA ARG A 195 -10.65 -21.73 8.10
C ARG A 195 -11.87 -20.87 8.38
N GLY A 196 -12.94 -21.07 7.60
CA GLY A 196 -14.18 -20.30 7.71
C GLY A 196 -15.09 -20.59 6.53
N THR A 197 -16.15 -19.79 6.36
CA THR A 197 -17.05 -19.90 5.22
C THR A 197 -16.47 -19.23 3.98
N TRP A 198 -16.92 -19.64 2.79
CA TRP A 198 -16.49 -19.02 1.54
C TRP A 198 -17.01 -17.57 1.42
N GLU A 199 -18.19 -17.30 1.98
CA GLU A 199 -18.77 -15.97 2.08
C GLU A 199 -17.86 -15.03 2.87
N SER A 200 -17.34 -15.45 4.03
CA SER A 200 -16.42 -14.64 4.83
C SER A 200 -15.06 -14.44 4.14
N ILE A 201 -14.55 -15.44 3.42
CA ILE A 201 -13.33 -15.30 2.63
C ILE A 201 -13.51 -14.27 1.50
N ASN A 202 -14.66 -14.28 0.81
CA ASN A 202 -14.96 -13.31 -0.24
C ASN A 202 -15.16 -11.90 0.32
N ALA A 203 -15.84 -11.77 1.47
CA ALA A 203 -15.97 -10.49 2.16
C ALA A 203 -14.60 -9.91 2.56
N MET A 204 -13.71 -10.75 3.09
CA MET A 204 -12.33 -10.37 3.39
C MET A 204 -11.58 -9.90 2.14
N ASN A 205 -11.70 -10.58 0.99
CA ASN A 205 -11.08 -10.11 -0.25
C ASN A 205 -11.58 -8.73 -0.67
N ALA A 206 -12.90 -8.50 -0.61
CA ALA A 206 -13.47 -7.21 -0.94
C ALA A 206 -12.95 -6.11 0.00
N ALA A 207 -12.84 -6.39 1.30
CA ALA A 207 -12.26 -5.47 2.28
C ALA A 207 -10.76 -5.22 2.02
N CYS A 208 -9.96 -6.25 1.77
CA CYS A 208 -8.54 -6.12 1.40
C CYS A 208 -8.36 -5.27 0.14
N GLN A 209 -9.24 -5.43 -0.85
CA GLN A 209 -9.20 -4.62 -2.07
C GLN A 209 -9.48 -3.15 -1.81
N ARG A 210 -10.46 -2.81 -0.95
CA ARG A 210 -10.76 -1.43 -0.56
C ARG A 210 -9.59 -0.80 0.20
N GLU A 211 -9.06 -1.53 1.17
CA GLU A 211 -7.91 -1.12 1.97
C GLU A 211 -6.71 -0.76 1.09
N GLY A 212 -6.35 -1.65 0.15
CA GLY A 212 -5.21 -1.42 -0.75
C GLY A 212 -5.42 -0.23 -1.70
N LEU A 213 -6.66 0.18 -1.96
CA LEU A 213 -6.98 1.36 -2.76
C LEU A 213 -7.11 2.63 -1.91
N GLY A 214 -6.94 2.54 -0.59
CA GLY A 214 -7.12 3.64 0.35
C GLY A 214 -8.57 4.13 0.43
N ARG A 215 -9.53 3.19 0.43
CA ARG A 215 -10.98 3.45 0.41
C ARG A 215 -11.73 2.78 1.56
#